data_AF-V5I2Z6-F1
#
_entry.id   AF-V5I2Z6-F1
#
_cell.length_a   1.000
_cell.length_b   1.000
_cell.length_c   1.000
_cell.angle_alpha   90.00
_cell.angle_beta   90.00
_cell.angle_gamma   90.00
#
_symmetry.space_group_name_H-M   'P 1'
#
loop_
_entity.id
_entity.type
_entity.pdbx_description
1 polymer ?
#
loop_
_entity_poly.entity_id
_entity_poly.type
_entity_poly.pdbx_seq_one_letter_code
_entity_poly.pdbx_strand_id
1 'polypeptide(L)'
;MRAAVLTWALVGLFFVEEASSECPAIHRRAQDTNCNYYCRNQADNGWEEGFLLNGETCNHATENDGVCSDGICYKATVPSPTESAPSRGPS
;
A
#
# COMPACT_ATOMS: atom_id res chain seq x y z
N MET A 1 -2.70 13.18 -54.48
CA MET A 1 -2.70 12.00 -53.56
C MET A 1 -1.35 11.87 -52.84
N ARG A 2 -0.91 12.80 -51.97
CA ARG A 2 0.32 12.63 -51.16
C ARG A 2 0.36 13.37 -49.81
N ALA A 3 -0.64 14.17 -49.45
CA ALA A 3 -0.60 14.96 -48.21
C ALA A 3 -1.26 14.29 -47.00
N ALA A 4 -2.26 13.42 -47.21
CA ALA A 4 -3.07 12.85 -46.12
C ALA A 4 -2.35 11.77 -45.29
N VAL A 5 -1.26 11.19 -45.81
CA VAL A 5 -0.53 10.10 -45.14
C VAL A 5 0.39 10.62 -44.04
N LEU A 6 0.90 11.85 -44.16
CA LEU A 6 1.86 12.44 -43.23
C LEU A 6 1.23 12.83 -41.88
N THR A 7 -0.07 13.11 -41.84
CA THR A 7 -0.75 13.55 -40.61
C THR A 7 -1.04 12.42 -39.62
N TRP A 8 -1.16 11.17 -40.07
CA TRP A 8 -1.41 10.03 -39.17
C TRP A 8 -0.16 9.55 -38.43
N ALA A 9 1.04 9.80 -38.96
CA ALA A 9 2.29 9.37 -38.34
C ALA A 9 2.66 10.18 -37.07
N LEU A 10 2.14 11.40 -36.93
CA LEU A 10 2.47 12.30 -35.82
C LEU A 10 1.65 12.04 -34.54
N VAL A 11 0.54 11.31 -34.62
CA VAL A 11 -0.37 11.08 -33.47
C VAL A 11 0.06 9.86 -32.63
N GLY A 12 0.98 9.03 -33.12
CA GLY A 12 1.37 7.76 -32.48
C GLY A 12 2.49 7.85 -31.43
N LEU A 13 3.05 9.02 -31.14
CA LEU A 13 4.31 9.15 -30.38
C LEU A 13 4.16 9.45 -28.87
N PHE A 14 2.96 9.47 -28.30
CA PHE A 14 2.75 10.04 -26.95
C PHE A 14 2.34 9.07 -25.84
N PHE A 15 2.38 7.76 -26.05
CA PHE A 15 2.17 6.80 -24.96
C PHE A 15 3.52 6.24 -24.50
N VAL A 16 4.30 7.07 -23.83
CA VAL A 16 5.33 6.56 -22.91
C VAL A 16 4.56 6.14 -21.66
N GLU A 17 4.32 4.83 -21.50
CA GLU A 17 3.96 4.29 -20.20
C GLU A 17 5.15 4.56 -19.29
N GLU A 18 5.00 5.54 -18.40
CA GLU A 18 5.93 5.78 -17.30
C GLU A 18 6.03 4.46 -16.54
N ALA A 19 7.12 3.71 -16.75
CA ALA A 19 7.44 2.56 -15.95
C ALA A 19 7.63 3.09 -14.53
N SER A 20 6.59 2.99 -13.70
CA SER A 20 6.64 3.38 -12.30
C SER A 20 7.81 2.67 -11.67
N SER A 21 8.85 3.43 -11.37
CA SER A 21 10.05 2.93 -10.73
C SER A 21 9.82 2.57 -9.27
N GLU A 22 8.66 2.94 -8.73
CA GLU A 22 8.25 2.81 -7.33
C GLU A 22 7.66 1.43 -7.00
N CYS A 23 8.04 0.89 -5.85
CA CYS A 23 7.42 -0.29 -5.27
C CYS A 23 5.90 -0.09 -5.06
N PRO A 24 5.04 -1.05 -5.49
CA PRO A 24 3.61 -0.92 -5.30
C PRO A 24 3.20 -0.99 -3.83
N ALA A 25 2.08 -0.38 -3.44
CA ALA A 25 1.50 -0.68 -2.14
C ALA A 25 0.92 -2.10 -2.14
N ILE A 26 1.25 -2.93 -1.13
CA ILE A 26 0.83 -4.34 -1.08
C ILE A 26 0.05 -4.69 0.19
N HIS A 27 -0.75 -5.75 0.12
CA HIS A 27 -1.25 -6.42 1.33
C HIS A 27 -0.12 -7.17 2.05
N ARG A 28 -0.29 -7.37 3.36
CA ARG A 28 0.67 -8.08 4.19
C ARG A 28 0.85 -9.52 3.74
N ARG A 29 2.10 -9.97 3.58
CA ARG A 29 2.45 -11.39 3.40
C ARG A 29 2.80 -12.01 4.74
N ALA A 30 2.79 -13.34 4.82
CA ALA A 30 3.03 -14.06 6.07
C ALA A 30 4.37 -13.71 6.76
N GLN A 31 5.40 -13.36 5.98
CA GLN A 31 6.71 -12.97 6.50
C GLN A 31 6.83 -11.49 6.89
N ASP A 32 5.86 -10.65 6.52
CA ASP A 32 5.95 -9.21 6.76
C ASP A 32 5.57 -8.91 8.21
N THR A 33 6.53 -8.36 8.96
CA THR A 33 6.37 -7.95 10.37
C THR A 33 6.35 -6.43 10.54
N ASN A 34 6.80 -5.68 9.54
CA ASN A 34 6.81 -4.22 9.48
C ASN A 34 5.91 -3.72 8.33
N CYS A 35 5.64 -2.42 8.32
CA CYS A 35 4.83 -1.72 7.33
C CYS A 35 5.62 -1.29 6.09
N ASN A 36 6.93 -1.51 6.06
CA ASN A 36 7.78 -1.29 4.90
C ASN A 36 8.34 -2.63 4.38
N TYR A 37 8.68 -2.65 3.10
CA TYR A 37 9.33 -3.78 2.44
C TYR A 37 10.25 -3.28 1.33
N TYR A 38 11.13 -4.15 0.82
CA TYR A 38 11.98 -3.81 -0.31
C TYR A 38 11.58 -4.59 -1.56
N CYS A 39 11.48 -3.88 -2.69
CA CYS A 39 11.30 -4.48 -4.01
C CYS A 39 12.48 -4.16 -4.93
N ARG A 40 12.61 -4.92 -6.02
CA ARG A 40 13.67 -4.71 -7.01
C ARG A 40 13.25 -3.60 -7.96
N ASN A 41 14.04 -2.54 -8.06
CA ASN A 41 13.86 -1.52 -9.07
C ASN A 41 14.37 -2.06 -10.42
N GLN A 42 13.52 -2.05 -11.45
CA GLN A 42 13.87 -2.60 -12.76
C GLN A 42 14.72 -1.64 -13.61
N ALA A 43 14.74 -0.35 -13.29
CA ALA A 43 15.48 0.66 -14.05
C ALA A 43 16.99 0.60 -13.77
N ASP A 44 17.39 0.36 -12.53
CA ASP A 44 18.79 0.39 -12.09
C ASP A 44 19.26 -0.88 -11.37
N ASN A 45 18.39 -1.89 -11.26
CA ASN A 45 18.60 -3.11 -10.46
C ASN A 45 18.85 -2.86 -8.97
N GLY A 46 18.54 -1.66 -8.47
CA GLY A 46 18.59 -1.28 -7.07
C GLY A 46 17.50 -1.92 -6.23
N TRP A 47 17.54 -1.61 -4.94
CA TRP A 47 16.46 -1.91 -4.00
C TRP A 47 15.76 -0.60 -3.68
N GLU A 48 14.45 -0.65 -3.69
CA GLU A 48 13.62 0.49 -3.32
C GLU A 48 12.68 0.06 -2.20
N GLU A 49 12.38 1.00 -1.32
CA GLU A 49 11.44 0.82 -0.23
C GLU A 49 10.00 1.04 -0.71
N GLY A 50 9.13 0.10 -0.39
CA GLY A 50 7.69 0.21 -0.55
C GLY A 50 6.97 0.02 0.77
N PHE A 51 5.66 0.26 0.77
CA PHE A 51 4.85 0.19 1.98
C PHE A 51 3.70 -0.80 1.87
N LEU A 52 3.36 -1.41 2.99
CA LEU A 52 2.10 -2.12 3.13
C LEU A 52 0.94 -1.12 3.09
N LEU A 53 -0.24 -1.59 2.69
CA LEU A 53 -1.46 -0.81 2.72
C LEU A 53 -1.81 -0.36 4.16
N ASN A 54 -2.41 0.82 4.28
CA ASN A 54 -2.92 1.30 5.55
C ASN A 54 -3.98 0.33 6.10
N GLY A 55 -3.94 0.04 7.40
CA GLY A 55 -4.83 -0.91 8.05
C GLY A 55 -4.27 -2.34 8.17
N GLU A 56 -3.18 -2.67 7.48
CA GLU A 56 -2.51 -3.96 7.63
C GLU A 56 -1.95 -4.15 9.04
N THR A 57 -1.95 -5.40 9.51
CA THR A 57 -1.41 -5.74 10.83
C THR A 57 0.12 -5.76 10.81
N CYS A 58 0.74 -5.29 11.88
CA CYS A 58 2.21 -5.27 12.02
C CYS A 58 2.63 -5.56 13.47
N ASN A 59 3.93 -5.79 13.67
CA ASN A 59 4.50 -6.05 14.98
C ASN A 59 5.07 -4.75 15.54
N HIS A 60 4.32 -4.07 16.43
CA HIS A 60 4.78 -2.83 17.06
C HIS A 60 5.63 -3.13 18.31
N ALA A 61 5.10 -3.92 19.24
CA ALA A 61 5.83 -4.40 20.41
C ALA A 61 5.76 -5.93 20.57
N THR A 62 4.65 -6.54 20.12
CA THR A 62 4.48 -7.99 20.08
C THR A 62 3.96 -8.41 18.69
N GLU A 63 3.67 -9.69 18.50
CA GLU A 63 3.13 -10.15 17.23
C GLU A 63 1.73 -9.56 16.98
N ASN A 64 1.53 -8.95 15.81
CA ASN A 64 0.25 -8.44 15.31
C ASN A 64 -0.44 -7.40 16.23
N ASP A 65 0.31 -6.70 17.09
CA ASP A 65 -0.24 -5.69 18.02
C ASP A 65 -0.28 -4.26 17.45
N GLY A 66 0.11 -4.10 16.19
CA GLY A 66 0.13 -2.82 15.49
C GLY A 66 -0.72 -2.81 14.22
N VAL A 67 -0.92 -1.60 13.72
CA VAL A 67 -1.60 -1.29 12.46
C VAL A 67 -0.73 -0.33 11.64
N CYS A 68 -0.59 -0.60 10.35
CA CYS A 68 0.12 0.27 9.42
C CYS A 68 -0.66 1.54 9.10
N SER A 69 0.02 2.69 9.19
CA SER A 69 -0.44 3.98 8.67
C SER A 69 0.75 4.73 8.10
N ASP A 70 0.68 5.12 6.83
CA ASP A 70 1.71 5.89 6.12
C ASP A 70 3.10 5.26 6.23
N GLY A 71 3.16 3.92 6.11
CA GLY A 71 4.41 3.16 6.20
C GLY A 71 4.96 2.95 7.60
N ILE A 72 4.27 3.46 8.64
CA ILE A 72 4.69 3.34 10.04
C ILE A 72 3.76 2.36 10.77
N CYS A 73 4.34 1.47 11.57
CA CYS A 73 3.60 0.59 12.45
C CYS A 73 3.22 1.35 13.73
N TYR A 74 1.93 1.54 13.98
CA TYR A 74 1.41 2.15 15.21
C TYR A 74 0.76 1.11 16.09
N LYS A 75 0.86 1.24 17.41
CA LYS A 75 0.16 0.35 18.35
C LYS A 75 -1.35 0.41 18.12
N ALA A 76 -1.98 -0.75 17.91
CA ALA A 76 -3.42 -0.85 17.76
C ALA A 76 -4.12 -0.44 19.07
N THR A 77 -5.12 0.44 18.98
CA THR A 77 -5.98 0.72 20.13
C THR A 77 -7.04 -0.37 20.18
N VAL A 78 -7.00 -1.23 21.21
CA VAL A 78 -8.09 -2.18 21.46
C VAL A 78 -9.27 -1.36 22.00
N PRO A 79 -10.45 -1.36 21.34
CA PRO A 79 -11.63 -0.75 21.93
C PRO A 79 -11.90 -1.43 23.28
N SER A 80 -12.04 -0.63 24.33
CA SER A 80 -12.30 -1.17 25.67
C SER A 80 -13.63 -1.94 25.66
N PRO A 81 -13.75 -3.11 26.34
CA PRO A 81 -15.00 -3.89 26.35
C PRO A 81 -16.22 -3.22 27.00
N THR A 82 -16.13 -1.94 27.38
CA THR A 82 -17.12 -1.27 28.21
C THR A 82 -17.82 -0.15 27.44
N GLU A 83 -18.62 -0.47 26.42
CA GLU A 83 -19.75 0.39 26.04
C GLU A 83 -20.80 -0.33 25.19
N SER A 84 -21.42 -1.40 25.71
CA SER A 84 -22.70 -1.90 25.19
C SER A 84 -23.36 -2.89 26.16
N ALA A 85 -24.06 -2.37 27.16
CA ALA A 85 -25.31 -2.96 27.66
C ALA A 85 -26.00 -1.97 28.63
N PRO A 86 -27.13 -1.33 28.27
CA PRO A 86 -28.02 -0.81 29.29
C PRO A 86 -28.60 -2.01 30.05
N SER A 87 -28.32 -2.08 31.35
CA SER A 87 -28.90 -3.05 32.27
C SER A 87 -30.43 -2.91 32.28
N ARG A 88 -31.11 -3.83 31.60
CA ARG A 88 -32.55 -4.04 31.77
C ARG A 88 -32.76 -4.58 33.20
N GLY A 89 -33.08 -3.69 34.14
CA GLY A 89 -33.46 -4.06 35.51
C GLY A 89 -34.73 -4.92 35.53
N PRO A 90 -34.88 -5.87 36.46
CA PRO A 90 -36.09 -6.65 36.57
C PRO A 90 -37.23 -5.80 37.15
N SER A 91 -38.44 -6.02 36.62
CA SER A 91 -39.72 -5.47 37.08
C SER A 91 -40.14 -6.00 38.44
#